data_AF-A0A7Y5FB99-F1
#
_entry.id   AF-A0A7Y5FB99-F1
#
_cell.length_a   1.000
_cell.length_b   1.000
_cell.length_c   1.000
_cell.angle_alpha   90.00
_cell.angle_beta   90.00
_cell.angle_gamma   90.00
#
_symmetry.space_group_name_H-M   'P 1'
#
loop_
_entity.id
_entity.type
_entity.pdbx_description
1 polymer ?
#
loop_
_entity_poly.entity_id
_entity_poly.type
_entity_poly.pdbx_seq_one_letter_code
_entity_poly.pdbx_strand_id
1 'polypeptide(L)'
;MHLHCGLERPAALDQWIDIAARDGRKVIVMLDHLELYRKTPEEYDAWLAEKKFPRWYPMGEEGHRAFNAELDAIIAARPDLHLFKGWEIYEGELDTGIEEAPMRMADVIGWHISPNNGREAPNGQTLIQRARQVKELQKRFPIPMILFHPFTMRIENLQRTAQASGRDPKTITVQEYRFFQPGEQEELARILKGSAIYIEIAKATSVMQLDSVVREAFIQDIKPLADLGVRFTVSTDNHYMIHTQSKFQPGIYCPELGVTPENTNTIVQELLRAR
;
A
#
# COMPACT_ATOMS: atom_id res chain seq x y z
N MET A 1 1.84 7.52 -3.85
CA MET A 1 2.02 6.30 -4.67
C MET A 1 0.99 5.21 -4.38
N HIS A 2 -0.18 5.54 -3.81
CA HIS A 2 -1.24 4.59 -3.50
C HIS A 2 -2.55 5.38 -3.37
N LEU A 3 -3.43 5.25 -4.36
CA LEU A 3 -4.74 5.89 -4.40
C LEU A 3 -5.76 4.89 -4.94
N HIS A 4 -6.77 4.58 -4.14
CA HIS A 4 -7.85 3.68 -4.54
C HIS A 4 -8.77 4.40 -5.52
N CYS A 5 -8.87 3.84 -6.72
CA CYS A 5 -9.53 4.41 -7.88
C CYS A 5 -10.52 3.42 -8.52
N GLY A 6 -10.60 2.19 -8.01
CA GLY A 6 -11.52 1.17 -8.51
C GLY A 6 -12.86 1.24 -7.80
N LEU A 7 -13.25 0.15 -7.15
CA LEU A 7 -14.53 -0.04 -6.49
C LEU A 7 -14.68 0.83 -5.22
N GLU A 8 -13.56 1.20 -4.59
CA GLU A 8 -13.55 1.95 -3.32
C GLU A 8 -13.40 3.46 -3.48
N ARG A 9 -13.60 4.02 -4.67
CA ARG A 9 -13.58 5.49 -4.85
C ARG A 9 -14.94 6.13 -4.51
N PRO A 10 -14.94 7.31 -3.89
CA PRO A 10 -16.18 7.99 -3.49
C PRO A 10 -16.79 8.88 -4.57
N ALA A 11 -16.07 9.12 -5.68
CA ALA A 11 -16.44 10.10 -6.71
C ALA A 11 -16.04 9.60 -8.11
N ALA A 12 -16.50 10.30 -9.15
CA ALA A 12 -16.05 10.10 -10.53
C ALA A 12 -14.51 10.20 -10.62
N LEU A 13 -13.88 9.42 -11.51
CA LEU A 13 -12.43 9.20 -11.46
C LEU A 13 -11.67 10.49 -11.77
N ASP A 14 -12.13 11.23 -12.78
CA ASP A 14 -11.62 12.56 -13.12
C ASP A 14 -11.63 13.52 -11.91
N GLN A 15 -12.77 13.61 -11.21
CA GLN A 15 -12.93 14.42 -10.01
C GLN A 15 -12.02 13.94 -8.89
N TRP A 16 -11.88 12.62 -8.72
CA TRP A 16 -11.04 12.03 -7.69
C TRP A 16 -9.55 12.30 -7.92
N ILE A 17 -9.10 12.22 -9.18
CA ILE A 17 -7.74 12.60 -9.57
C ILE A 17 -7.52 14.10 -9.42
N ASP A 18 -8.49 14.95 -9.75
CA ASP A 18 -8.41 16.39 -9.50
C ASP A 18 -8.22 16.72 -8.02
N ILE A 19 -8.97 16.05 -7.14
CA ILE A 19 -8.82 16.23 -5.69
C ILE A 19 -7.40 15.81 -5.25
N ALA A 20 -6.90 14.68 -5.73
CA ALA A 20 -5.54 14.22 -5.43
C ALA A 20 -4.47 15.20 -5.95
N ALA A 21 -4.65 15.76 -7.14
CA ALA A 21 -3.72 16.70 -7.76
C ALA A 21 -3.72 18.09 -7.07
N ARG A 22 -4.88 18.54 -6.55
CA ARG A 22 -5.00 19.82 -5.81
C ARG A 22 -4.17 19.87 -4.53
N ASP A 23 -3.82 18.71 -3.98
CA ASP A 23 -2.92 18.56 -2.84
C ASP A 23 -1.42 18.74 -3.23
N GLY A 24 -1.15 19.06 -4.50
CA GLY A 24 0.20 19.31 -5.03
C GLY A 24 0.88 18.06 -5.59
N ARG A 25 0.19 16.91 -5.64
CA ARG A 25 0.74 15.67 -6.17
C ARG A 25 0.93 15.78 -7.69
N LYS A 26 2.08 15.33 -8.17
CA LYS A 26 2.43 15.26 -9.61
C LYS A 26 2.56 13.84 -10.13
N VAL A 27 2.71 12.88 -9.23
CA VAL A 27 2.81 11.45 -9.53
C VAL A 27 1.76 10.71 -8.72
N ILE A 28 0.94 9.90 -9.40
CA ILE A 28 -0.14 9.14 -8.78
C ILE A 28 -0.12 7.72 -9.35
N VAL A 29 -0.08 6.74 -8.46
CA VAL A 29 -0.41 5.35 -8.79
C VAL A 29 -1.88 5.17 -8.43
N MET A 30 -2.69 4.91 -9.44
CA MET A 30 -4.11 4.61 -9.36
C MET A 30 -4.24 3.10 -9.34
N LEU A 31 -4.86 2.57 -8.29
CA LEU A 31 -5.01 1.13 -8.13
C LEU A 31 -6.32 0.81 -7.42
N ASP A 32 -6.59 -0.47 -7.23
CA ASP A 32 -7.67 -0.96 -6.37
C ASP A 32 -7.27 -2.34 -5.82
N HIS A 33 -8.07 -2.84 -4.88
CA HIS A 33 -7.97 -4.20 -4.40
C HIS A 33 -8.46 -5.20 -5.45
N LEU A 34 -7.56 -6.04 -5.96
CA LEU A 34 -7.91 -7.02 -6.99
C LEU A 34 -8.98 -8.02 -6.50
N GLU A 35 -8.89 -8.44 -5.24
CA GLU A 35 -9.81 -9.39 -4.64
C GLU A 35 -11.26 -8.92 -4.57
N LEU A 36 -11.51 -7.59 -4.57
CA LEU A 36 -12.87 -7.06 -4.50
C LEU A 36 -13.70 -7.37 -5.75
N TYR A 37 -13.04 -7.54 -6.90
CA TYR A 37 -13.70 -7.89 -8.15
C TYR A 37 -14.17 -9.35 -8.20
N ARG A 38 -13.80 -10.18 -7.22
CA ARG A 38 -14.18 -11.61 -7.20
C ARG A 38 -15.46 -11.90 -6.41
N LYS A 39 -16.08 -10.87 -5.85
CA LYS A 39 -17.36 -10.99 -5.14
C LYS A 39 -18.43 -11.56 -6.05
N THR A 40 -19.30 -12.41 -5.51
CA THR A 40 -20.56 -12.73 -6.21
C THR A 40 -21.43 -11.48 -6.34
N PRO A 41 -22.42 -11.45 -7.25
CA PRO A 41 -23.35 -10.33 -7.34
C PRO A 41 -24.00 -9.97 -5.99
N GLU A 42 -24.39 -10.97 -5.22
CA GLU A 42 -25.03 -10.79 -3.91
C GLU A 42 -24.05 -10.24 -2.86
N GLU A 43 -22.82 -10.75 -2.84
CA GLU A 43 -21.76 -10.21 -1.97
C GLU A 43 -21.41 -8.77 -2.33
N TYR A 44 -21.41 -8.45 -3.62
CA TYR A 44 -21.12 -7.09 -4.08
C TYR A 44 -22.25 -6.12 -3.74
N ASP A 45 -23.52 -6.52 -3.91
CA ASP A 45 -24.68 -5.73 -3.47
C ASP A 45 -24.65 -5.47 -1.96
N ALA A 46 -24.39 -6.51 -1.16
CA ALA A 46 -24.27 -6.39 0.29
C ALA A 46 -23.12 -5.44 0.69
N TRP A 47 -21.97 -5.58 0.02
CA TRP A 47 -20.80 -4.73 0.26
C TRP A 47 -21.07 -3.26 -0.09
N LEU A 48 -21.72 -2.98 -1.23
CA LEU A 48 -22.12 -1.61 -1.60
C LEU A 48 -23.12 -1.02 -0.58
N ALA A 49 -24.08 -1.84 -0.12
CA ALA A 49 -25.04 -1.42 0.88
C ALA A 49 -24.38 -1.10 2.24
N GLU A 50 -23.33 -1.82 2.62
CA GLU A 50 -22.56 -1.57 3.84
C GLU A 50 -21.64 -0.35 3.68
N LYS A 51 -20.78 -0.35 2.66
CA LYS A 51 -19.71 0.65 2.48
C LYS A 51 -20.18 1.97 1.87
N LYS A 52 -21.37 1.99 1.27
CA LYS A 52 -21.99 3.17 0.63
C LYS A 52 -21.19 3.72 -0.56
N PHE A 53 -20.35 2.89 -1.20
CA PHE A 53 -19.70 3.26 -2.46
C PHE A 53 -20.69 3.19 -3.63
N PRO A 54 -20.48 3.98 -4.69
CA PRO A 54 -21.20 3.80 -5.95
C PRO A 54 -20.81 2.48 -6.64
N ARG A 55 -21.72 1.96 -7.47
CA ARG A 55 -21.44 0.82 -8.35
C ARG A 55 -20.68 1.29 -9.59
N TRP A 56 -19.36 1.09 -9.62
CA TRP A 56 -18.49 1.56 -10.69
C TRP A 56 -18.29 0.56 -11.83
N TYR A 57 -18.03 -0.70 -11.50
CA TYR A 57 -17.65 -1.74 -12.47
C TYR A 57 -18.43 -3.04 -12.24
N PRO A 58 -18.57 -3.89 -13.27
CA PRO A 58 -18.98 -5.29 -13.09
C PRO A 58 -17.92 -6.09 -12.31
N MET A 59 -18.28 -7.29 -11.88
CA MET A 59 -17.35 -8.23 -11.22
C MET A 59 -16.60 -9.09 -12.24
N GLY A 60 -15.55 -9.76 -11.78
CA GLY A 60 -14.71 -10.65 -12.55
C GLY A 60 -13.86 -9.93 -13.60
N GLU A 61 -13.47 -10.67 -14.63
CA GLU A 61 -12.57 -10.16 -15.67
C GLU A 61 -13.12 -8.94 -16.43
N GLU A 62 -14.44 -8.85 -16.58
CA GLU A 62 -15.06 -7.68 -17.21
C GLU A 62 -14.80 -6.42 -16.38
N GLY A 63 -14.88 -6.54 -15.05
CA GLY A 63 -14.53 -5.47 -14.11
C GLY A 63 -13.06 -5.07 -14.21
N HIS A 64 -12.16 -6.05 -14.27
CA HIS A 64 -10.72 -5.79 -14.43
C HIS A 64 -10.43 -4.99 -15.71
N ARG A 65 -11.05 -5.38 -16.84
CA ARG A 65 -10.90 -4.69 -18.13
C ARG A 65 -11.52 -3.30 -18.12
N ALA A 66 -12.73 -3.16 -17.58
CA ALA A 66 -13.43 -1.88 -17.51
C ALA A 66 -12.65 -0.86 -16.66
N PHE A 67 -12.15 -1.29 -15.50
CA PHE A 67 -11.32 -0.45 -14.63
C PHE A 67 -10.04 0.01 -15.34
N ASN A 68 -9.26 -0.93 -15.90
CA ASN A 68 -8.02 -0.57 -16.57
C ASN A 68 -8.24 0.33 -17.80
N ALA A 69 -9.33 0.12 -18.55
CA ALA A 69 -9.69 0.98 -19.66
C ALA A 69 -10.02 2.42 -19.21
N GLU A 70 -10.71 2.59 -18.08
CA GLU A 70 -10.98 3.93 -17.52
C GLU A 70 -9.67 4.60 -17.04
N LEU A 71 -8.77 3.84 -16.41
CA LEU A 71 -7.45 4.35 -16.02
C LEU A 71 -6.63 4.80 -17.24
N ASP A 72 -6.62 4.03 -18.32
CA ASP A 72 -5.93 4.37 -19.57
C ASP A 72 -6.50 5.64 -20.20
N ALA A 73 -7.82 5.80 -20.19
CA ALA A 73 -8.47 7.01 -20.68
C ALA A 73 -8.07 8.26 -19.86
N ILE A 74 -8.01 8.14 -18.54
CA ILE A 74 -7.60 9.24 -17.65
C ILE A 74 -6.11 9.57 -17.80
N ILE A 75 -5.26 8.56 -17.94
CA ILE A 75 -3.83 8.72 -18.27
C ILE A 75 -3.67 9.57 -19.53
N ALA A 76 -4.40 9.26 -20.60
CA ALA A 76 -4.33 9.98 -21.86
C ALA A 76 -4.88 11.42 -21.75
N ALA A 77 -5.92 11.62 -20.94
CA ALA A 77 -6.56 12.92 -20.75
C ALA A 77 -5.79 13.89 -19.84
N ARG A 78 -4.80 13.42 -19.07
CA ARG A 78 -4.09 14.19 -18.04
C ARG A 78 -2.57 14.24 -18.24
N PRO A 79 -2.09 14.84 -19.35
CA PRO A 79 -0.66 14.96 -19.61
C PRO A 79 0.07 15.88 -18.61
N ASP A 80 -0.68 16.64 -17.80
CA ASP A 80 -0.15 17.47 -16.71
C ASP A 80 0.31 16.66 -15.48
N LEU A 81 -0.02 15.37 -15.43
CA LEU A 81 0.30 14.45 -14.33
C LEU A 81 1.04 13.21 -14.83
N HIS A 82 1.87 12.64 -13.96
CA HIS A 82 2.41 11.29 -14.14
C HIS A 82 1.49 10.29 -13.45
N LEU A 83 0.57 9.73 -14.21
CA LEU A 83 -0.40 8.74 -13.74
C LEU A 83 0.06 7.35 -14.12
N PHE A 84 -0.03 6.39 -13.21
CA PHE A 84 0.31 4.98 -13.42
C PHE A 84 -0.82 4.10 -12.90
N LYS A 85 -1.03 2.94 -13.52
CA LYS A 85 -2.08 1.98 -13.12
C LYS A 85 -1.48 0.79 -12.37
N GLY A 86 -2.22 0.26 -11.40
CA GLY A 86 -1.75 -0.88 -10.63
C GLY A 86 -2.84 -1.65 -9.92
N TRP A 87 -2.40 -2.64 -9.16
CA TRP A 87 -3.23 -3.44 -8.28
C TRP A 87 -2.61 -3.49 -6.89
N GLU A 88 -3.44 -3.37 -5.86
CA GLU A 88 -3.14 -3.88 -4.53
C GLU A 88 -3.77 -5.27 -4.43
N ILE A 89 -2.96 -6.29 -4.11
CA ILE A 89 -3.39 -7.68 -4.08
C ILE A 89 -3.20 -8.21 -2.66
N TYR A 90 -4.17 -8.96 -2.16
CA TYR A 90 -4.03 -9.66 -0.89
C TYR A 90 -2.78 -10.55 -0.85
N GLU A 91 -1.94 -10.41 0.19
CA GLU A 91 -0.67 -11.14 0.29
C GLU A 91 -0.80 -12.67 0.31
N GLY A 92 -1.95 -13.22 0.74
CA GLY A 92 -2.16 -14.66 0.74
C GLY A 92 -2.22 -15.28 -0.65
N GLU A 93 -2.44 -14.49 -1.70
CA GLU A 93 -2.39 -14.98 -3.09
C GLU A 93 -0.96 -15.39 -3.52
N LEU A 94 0.08 -14.92 -2.81
CA LEU A 94 1.44 -15.43 -2.98
C LEU A 94 1.57 -16.91 -2.61
N ASP A 95 0.67 -17.43 -1.78
CA ASP A 95 0.65 -18.84 -1.36
C ASP A 95 -0.36 -19.66 -2.16
N THR A 96 -1.54 -19.09 -2.47
CA THR A 96 -2.64 -19.83 -3.09
C THR A 96 -2.67 -19.76 -4.62
N GLY A 97 -1.92 -18.84 -5.21
CA GLY A 97 -1.89 -18.60 -6.65
C GLY A 97 -2.34 -17.20 -7.00
N ILE A 98 -1.70 -16.64 -8.03
CA ILE A 98 -1.90 -15.29 -8.53
C ILE A 98 -2.74 -15.28 -9.79
N GLU A 99 -3.42 -14.17 -10.05
CA GLU A 99 -4.17 -13.96 -11.27
C GLU A 99 -3.35 -13.15 -12.28
N GLU A 100 -2.71 -13.83 -13.24
CA GLU A 100 -1.76 -13.16 -14.14
C GLU A 100 -2.41 -12.14 -15.08
N ALA A 101 -3.62 -12.42 -15.59
CA ALA A 101 -4.27 -11.57 -16.59
C ALA A 101 -4.42 -10.10 -16.13
N PRO A 102 -5.00 -9.80 -14.95
CA PRO A 102 -5.04 -8.43 -14.43
C PRO A 102 -3.66 -7.85 -14.11
N MET A 103 -2.73 -8.66 -13.60
CA MET A 103 -1.36 -8.24 -13.30
C MET A 103 -0.60 -7.78 -14.56
N ARG A 104 -0.84 -8.39 -15.73
CA ARG A 104 -0.20 -8.00 -17.00
C ARG A 104 -0.68 -6.65 -17.54
N MET A 105 -1.79 -6.11 -17.03
CA MET A 105 -2.32 -4.81 -17.43
C MET A 105 -1.72 -3.65 -16.62
N ALA A 106 -0.98 -3.93 -15.55
CA ALA A 106 -0.51 -2.95 -14.58
C ALA A 106 0.91 -2.42 -14.86
N ASP A 107 1.15 -1.16 -14.47
CA ASP A 107 2.49 -0.57 -14.39
C ASP A 107 3.18 -0.92 -13.05
N VAL A 108 2.38 -1.13 -12.00
CA VAL A 108 2.82 -1.46 -10.63
C VAL A 108 1.94 -2.56 -10.04
N ILE A 109 2.55 -3.50 -9.32
CA ILE A 109 1.82 -4.49 -8.52
C ILE A 109 2.24 -4.36 -7.07
N GLY A 110 1.30 -4.27 -6.14
CA GLY A 110 1.63 -4.31 -4.73
C GLY A 110 0.83 -5.32 -3.94
N TRP A 111 1.32 -5.60 -2.75
CA TRP A 111 0.85 -6.65 -1.87
C TRP A 111 0.40 -6.04 -0.56
N HIS A 112 -0.88 -6.21 -0.24
CA HIS A 112 -1.50 -5.77 1.00
C HIS A 112 -1.00 -6.63 2.16
N ILE A 113 -0.01 -6.15 2.92
CA ILE A 113 0.58 -6.88 4.06
C ILE A 113 -0.28 -6.66 5.30
N SER A 114 -1.38 -7.40 5.41
CA SER A 114 -2.39 -7.20 6.44
C SER A 114 -2.87 -8.51 7.08
N PRO A 115 -3.19 -8.50 8.39
CA PRO A 115 -3.61 -9.68 9.13
C PRO A 115 -5.10 -10.02 8.92
N ASN A 116 -5.60 -9.94 7.69
CA ASN A 116 -7.02 -10.09 7.31
C ASN A 116 -7.83 -11.01 8.24
N ASN A 117 -9.01 -10.55 8.68
CA ASN A 117 -9.99 -11.31 9.46
C ASN A 117 -9.50 -11.80 10.85
N GLY A 118 -8.71 -10.99 11.56
CA GLY A 118 -8.33 -11.29 12.95
C GLY A 118 -7.20 -12.31 13.08
N ARG A 119 -6.38 -12.46 12.02
CA ARG A 119 -5.15 -13.26 12.06
C ARG A 119 -4.06 -12.54 12.84
N GLU A 120 -2.95 -13.23 13.07
CA GLU A 120 -1.77 -12.67 13.72
C GLU A 120 -1.25 -11.43 12.97
N ALA A 121 -0.83 -10.42 13.71
CA ALA A 121 -0.20 -9.23 13.17
C ALA A 121 1.01 -9.59 12.28
N PRO A 122 1.21 -8.90 11.14
CA PRO A 122 2.43 -9.07 10.37
C PRO A 122 3.65 -8.72 11.22
N ASN A 123 4.74 -9.45 10.96
CA ASN A 123 6.02 -9.29 11.64
C ASN A 123 7.19 -9.43 10.65
N GLY A 124 8.41 -9.29 11.15
CA GLY A 124 9.63 -9.35 10.35
C GLY A 124 9.74 -10.62 9.49
N GLN A 125 9.46 -11.80 10.06
CA GLN A 125 9.47 -13.06 9.33
C GLN A 125 8.43 -13.09 8.20
N THR A 126 7.20 -12.64 8.47
CA THR A 126 6.15 -12.54 7.43
C THR A 126 6.62 -11.65 6.28
N LEU A 127 7.14 -10.46 6.57
CA LEU A 127 7.59 -9.52 5.53
C LEU A 127 8.80 -10.04 4.75
N ILE A 128 9.73 -10.72 5.42
CA ILE A 128 10.88 -11.40 4.78
C ILE A 128 10.41 -12.50 3.83
N GLN A 129 9.45 -13.33 4.26
CA GLN A 129 8.85 -14.36 3.41
C GLN A 129 8.20 -13.74 2.18
N ARG A 130 7.36 -12.71 2.36
CA ARG A 130 6.70 -12.02 1.25
C ARG A 130 7.71 -11.37 0.31
N ALA A 131 8.74 -10.69 0.83
CA ALA A 131 9.80 -10.10 0.03
C ALA A 131 10.52 -11.14 -0.87
N ARG A 132 10.75 -12.36 -0.37
CA ARG A 132 11.31 -13.45 -1.19
C ARG A 132 10.36 -13.89 -2.30
N GLN A 133 9.09 -14.13 -1.98
CA GLN A 133 8.09 -14.54 -2.96
C GLN A 133 7.91 -13.48 -4.04
N VAL A 134 7.80 -12.20 -3.65
CA VAL A 134 7.69 -11.06 -4.56
C VAL A 134 8.94 -10.92 -5.43
N LYS A 135 10.14 -11.11 -4.88
CA LYS A 135 11.38 -11.08 -5.66
C LYS A 135 11.47 -12.20 -6.69
N GLU A 136 11.00 -13.39 -6.36
CA GLU A 136 10.90 -14.48 -7.34
C GLU A 136 9.87 -14.14 -8.42
N LEU A 137 8.71 -13.62 -8.02
CA LEU A 137 7.65 -13.24 -8.93
C LEU A 137 8.04 -12.11 -9.89
N GLN A 138 8.86 -11.16 -9.45
CA GLN A 138 9.38 -10.06 -10.28
C GLN A 138 10.18 -10.56 -11.51
N LYS A 139 10.70 -11.80 -11.48
CA LYS A 139 11.32 -12.40 -12.69
C LYS A 139 10.31 -12.65 -13.81
N ARG A 140 9.04 -12.90 -13.48
CA ARG A 140 7.93 -13.11 -14.43
C ARG A 140 7.23 -11.81 -14.80
N PHE A 141 7.26 -10.82 -13.90
CA PHE A 141 6.66 -9.51 -14.04
C PHE A 141 7.74 -8.45 -13.77
N PRO A 142 8.53 -8.05 -14.79
CA PRO A 142 9.68 -7.16 -14.62
C PRO A 142 9.24 -5.68 -14.48
N ILE A 143 8.35 -5.42 -13.53
CA ILE A 143 7.81 -4.10 -13.19
C ILE A 143 8.04 -3.81 -11.71
N PRO A 144 7.97 -2.53 -11.28
CA PRO A 144 8.08 -2.17 -9.87
C PRO A 144 6.99 -2.84 -9.03
N MET A 145 7.39 -3.32 -7.84
CA MET A 145 6.47 -3.93 -6.88
C MET A 145 6.49 -3.23 -5.52
N ILE A 146 5.37 -3.25 -4.79
CA ILE A 146 5.24 -2.57 -3.49
C ILE A 146 4.74 -3.54 -2.41
N LEU A 147 5.32 -3.50 -1.23
CA LEU A 147 4.81 -4.14 -0.01
C LEU A 147 4.05 -3.06 0.76
N PHE A 148 2.71 -3.09 0.70
CA PHE A 148 1.84 -2.04 1.20
C PHE A 148 1.65 -2.12 2.72
N HIS A 149 1.85 -0.94 3.34
CA HIS A 149 1.63 -0.57 4.74
C HIS A 149 1.87 -1.63 5.84
N PRO A 150 2.96 -2.43 5.79
CA PRO A 150 3.17 -3.52 6.76
C PRO A 150 3.27 -3.04 8.20
N PHE A 151 3.91 -1.89 8.42
CA PHE A 151 4.18 -1.37 9.76
C PHE A 151 2.91 -0.90 10.47
N THR A 152 2.05 -0.16 9.78
CA THR A 152 0.80 0.35 10.37
C THR A 152 -0.17 -0.79 10.65
N MET A 153 -0.24 -1.80 9.78
CA MET A 153 -1.07 -3.00 10.00
C MET A 153 -0.69 -3.77 11.25
N ARG A 154 0.61 -3.84 11.60
CA ARG A 154 1.05 -4.42 12.87
C ARG A 154 0.52 -3.63 14.06
N ILE A 155 0.69 -2.32 14.07
CA ILE A 155 0.29 -1.46 15.19
C ILE A 155 -1.22 -1.56 15.42
N GLU A 156 -2.02 -1.41 14.36
CA GLU A 156 -3.48 -1.48 14.45
C GLU A 156 -3.96 -2.83 14.98
N ASN A 157 -3.36 -3.93 14.52
CA ASN A 157 -3.72 -5.26 14.98
C ASN A 157 -3.39 -5.47 16.46
N LEU A 158 -2.20 -5.07 16.91
CA LEU A 158 -1.81 -5.18 18.32
C LEU A 158 -2.74 -4.37 19.23
N GLN A 159 -3.06 -3.13 18.85
CA GLN A 159 -3.97 -2.28 19.60
C GLN A 159 -5.39 -2.87 19.66
N ARG A 160 -5.91 -3.35 18.52
CA ARG A 160 -7.22 -4.01 18.45
C ARG A 160 -7.28 -5.29 19.27
N THR A 161 -6.22 -6.10 19.24
CA THR A 161 -6.11 -7.34 20.01
C THR A 161 -6.04 -7.07 21.51
N ALA A 162 -5.29 -6.03 21.92
CA ALA A 162 -5.28 -5.59 23.31
C ALA A 162 -6.68 -5.15 23.78
N GLN A 163 -7.37 -4.31 23.01
CA GLN A 163 -8.74 -3.90 23.33
C GLN A 163 -9.70 -5.10 23.44
N ALA A 164 -9.66 -6.01 22.46
CA ALA A 164 -10.53 -7.19 22.44
C ALA A 164 -10.28 -8.15 23.61
N SER A 165 -9.07 -8.18 24.16
CA SER A 165 -8.69 -8.96 25.35
C SER A 165 -8.85 -8.19 26.67
N GLY A 166 -9.37 -6.95 26.64
CA GLY A 166 -9.57 -6.11 27.81
C GLY A 166 -8.29 -5.45 28.36
N ARG A 167 -7.16 -5.54 27.63
CA ARG A 167 -5.93 -4.82 27.94
C ARG A 167 -6.00 -3.39 27.39
N ASP A 168 -5.61 -2.41 28.20
CA ASP A 168 -5.47 -1.02 27.73
C ASP A 168 -4.31 -0.94 26.70
N PRO A 169 -4.55 -0.50 25.45
CA PRO A 169 -3.50 -0.33 24.43
C PRO A 169 -2.35 0.58 24.85
N LYS A 170 -2.56 1.51 25.80
CA LYS A 170 -1.51 2.38 26.33
C LYS A 170 -0.44 1.64 27.13
N THR A 171 -0.70 0.37 27.47
CA THR A 171 0.25 -0.50 28.17
C THR A 171 1.14 -1.31 27.22
N ILE A 172 0.93 -1.21 25.90
CA ILE A 172 1.79 -1.86 24.92
C ILE A 172 3.13 -1.11 24.88
N THR A 173 4.22 -1.85 25.01
CA THR A 173 5.58 -1.31 25.06
C THR A 173 6.19 -1.15 23.66
N VAL A 174 7.31 -0.40 23.57
CA VAL A 174 8.09 -0.26 22.33
C VAL A 174 8.44 -1.64 21.77
N GLN A 175 8.96 -2.53 22.63
CA GLN A 175 9.40 -3.89 22.27
C GLN A 175 8.26 -4.75 21.71
N GLU A 176 7.04 -4.60 22.23
CA GLU A 176 5.88 -5.31 21.68
C GLU A 176 5.48 -4.78 20.30
N TYR A 177 5.58 -3.47 20.09
CA TYR A 177 5.35 -2.88 18.78
C TYR A 177 6.45 -3.17 17.76
N ARG A 178 7.68 -3.45 18.20
CA ARG A 178 8.81 -3.77 17.28
C ARG A 178 8.39 -4.83 16.27
N PHE A 179 8.51 -4.47 14.99
CA PHE A 179 8.20 -5.31 13.85
C PHE A 179 9.25 -6.40 13.65
N PHE A 180 10.52 -6.05 13.85
CA PHE A 180 11.65 -6.94 13.62
C PHE A 180 12.30 -7.43 14.92
N GLN A 181 12.75 -8.68 14.87
CA GLN A 181 13.69 -9.27 15.81
C GLN A 181 15.14 -9.04 15.34
N PRO A 182 16.14 -9.22 16.22
CA PRO A 182 17.54 -9.05 15.86
C PRO A 182 17.95 -9.85 14.60
N GLY A 183 18.59 -9.18 13.62
CA GLY A 183 19.07 -9.78 12.37
C GLY A 183 18.06 -9.77 11.21
N GLU A 184 16.78 -9.53 11.47
CA GLU A 184 15.74 -9.58 10.44
C GLU A 184 15.78 -8.36 9.50
N GLN A 185 16.18 -7.19 9.99
CA GLN A 185 16.32 -5.99 9.16
C GLN A 185 17.43 -6.16 8.12
N GLU A 186 18.57 -6.74 8.51
CA GLU A 186 19.68 -7.04 7.62
C GLU A 186 19.31 -8.11 6.59
N GLU A 187 18.53 -9.11 7.00
CA GLU A 187 18.01 -10.14 6.10
C GLU A 187 17.06 -9.55 5.06
N LEU A 188 16.08 -8.75 5.48
CA LEU A 188 15.15 -8.07 4.59
C LEU A 188 15.89 -7.13 3.63
N ALA A 189 16.84 -6.35 4.12
CA ALA A 189 17.65 -5.47 3.30
C ALA A 189 18.46 -6.24 2.25
N ARG A 190 19.02 -7.41 2.57
CA ARG A 190 19.72 -8.26 1.61
C ARG A 190 18.81 -8.74 0.48
N ILE A 191 17.53 -8.95 0.76
CA ILE A 191 16.54 -9.34 -0.25
C ILE A 191 16.19 -8.14 -1.14
N LEU A 192 15.90 -6.98 -0.55
CA LEU A 192 15.31 -5.85 -1.27
C LEU A 192 16.33 -4.90 -1.91
N LYS A 193 17.56 -4.83 -1.39
CA LYS A 193 18.57 -3.88 -1.88
C LYS A 193 18.85 -4.10 -3.36
N GLY A 194 18.69 -3.03 -4.13
CA GLY A 194 18.91 -3.03 -5.59
C GLY A 194 17.79 -3.66 -6.41
N SER A 195 16.73 -4.19 -5.80
CA SER A 195 15.51 -4.59 -6.51
C SER A 195 14.58 -3.40 -6.74
N ALA A 196 13.69 -3.53 -7.73
CA ALA A 196 12.56 -2.63 -7.93
C ALA A 196 11.38 -3.06 -7.03
N ILE A 197 11.65 -3.30 -5.75
CA ILE A 197 10.66 -3.69 -4.74
C ILE A 197 10.76 -2.68 -3.59
N TYR A 198 9.63 -2.09 -3.24
CA TYR A 198 9.55 -0.97 -2.32
C TYR A 198 8.66 -1.30 -1.12
N ILE A 199 8.95 -0.71 0.04
CA ILE A 199 8.06 -0.79 1.21
C ILE A 199 7.31 0.53 1.34
N GLU A 200 6.00 0.48 1.52
CA GLU A 200 5.22 1.69 1.68
C GLU A 200 5.29 2.28 3.09
N ILE A 201 5.40 3.60 3.16
CA ILE A 201 5.06 4.43 4.31
C ILE A 201 3.79 5.25 4.01
N ALA A 202 2.67 4.79 4.55
CA ALA A 202 1.36 5.41 4.34
C ALA A 202 1.14 6.63 5.25
N LYS A 203 0.18 7.49 4.87
CA LYS A 203 -0.22 8.66 5.66
C LYS A 203 -0.68 8.29 7.08
N ALA A 204 -1.23 7.09 7.29
CA ALA A 204 -1.62 6.61 8.62
C ALA A 204 -0.44 6.63 9.61
N THR A 205 0.80 6.43 9.14
CA THR A 205 2.02 6.55 9.95
C THR A 205 2.12 7.92 10.63
N SER A 206 1.67 9.01 9.99
CA SER A 206 1.76 10.36 10.55
C SER A 206 0.92 10.54 11.81
N VAL A 207 -0.25 9.90 11.87
CA VAL A 207 -1.16 9.98 13.02
C VAL A 207 -0.68 9.04 14.12
N MET A 208 -0.24 7.83 13.76
CA MET A 208 0.25 6.85 14.73
C MET A 208 1.52 7.29 15.46
N GLN A 209 2.40 8.05 14.80
CA GLN A 209 3.61 8.60 15.42
C GLN A 209 3.36 9.70 16.46
N LEU A 210 2.12 10.15 16.64
CA LEU A 210 1.78 11.04 17.76
C LEU A 210 1.90 10.32 19.11
N ASP A 211 1.77 8.99 19.13
CA ASP A 211 2.13 8.17 20.27
C ASP A 211 3.65 7.96 20.29
N SER A 212 4.31 8.39 21.38
CA SER A 212 5.77 8.30 21.50
C SER A 212 6.30 6.88 21.47
N VAL A 213 5.54 5.91 21.97
CA VAL A 213 5.94 4.49 22.01
C VAL A 213 5.90 3.89 20.60
N VAL A 214 4.83 4.20 19.85
CA VAL A 214 4.69 3.77 18.45
C VAL A 214 5.74 4.45 17.57
N ARG A 215 5.97 5.75 17.77
CA ARG A 215 7.01 6.50 17.06
C ARG A 215 8.39 5.89 17.26
N GLU A 216 8.75 5.56 18.50
CA GLU A 216 10.03 4.93 18.79
C GLU A 216 10.16 3.56 18.11
N ALA A 217 9.12 2.73 18.13
CA ALA A 217 9.12 1.45 17.42
C ALA A 217 9.32 1.65 15.90
N PHE A 218 8.59 2.56 15.27
CA PHE A 218 8.76 2.87 13.84
C PHE A 218 10.17 3.35 13.51
N ILE A 219 10.76 4.24 14.31
CA ILE A 219 12.14 4.69 14.10
C ILE A 219 13.09 3.50 14.16
N GLN A 220 12.96 2.64 15.18
CA GLN A 220 13.85 1.49 15.34
C GLN A 220 13.67 0.42 14.26
N ASP A 221 12.49 0.30 13.64
CA ASP A 221 12.23 -0.69 12.59
C ASP A 221 12.49 -0.19 11.16
N ILE A 222 12.22 1.09 10.89
CA ILE A 222 12.24 1.64 9.53
C ILE A 222 13.58 2.31 9.22
N LYS A 223 14.14 3.07 10.17
CA LYS A 223 15.39 3.80 9.92
C LYS A 223 16.57 2.89 9.57
N PRO A 224 16.79 1.75 10.26
CA PRO A 224 17.88 0.85 9.88
C PRO A 224 17.70 0.26 8.47
N LEU A 225 16.47 -0.02 8.03
CA LEU A 225 16.22 -0.47 6.66
C LEU A 225 16.61 0.61 5.64
N ALA A 226 16.25 1.87 5.90
CA ALA A 226 16.65 3.00 5.06
C ALA A 226 18.18 3.15 5.01
N ASP A 227 18.85 3.07 6.15
CA ASP A 227 20.32 3.15 6.26
C ASP A 227 21.00 1.98 5.52
N LEU A 228 20.38 0.80 5.47
CA LEU A 228 20.85 -0.36 4.71
C LEU A 228 20.58 -0.28 3.19
N GLY A 229 19.84 0.73 2.75
CA GLY A 229 19.54 1.00 1.34
C GLY A 229 18.26 0.36 0.82
N VAL A 230 17.33 -0.02 1.70
CA VAL A 230 15.96 -0.36 1.30
C VAL A 230 15.26 0.89 0.78
N ARG A 231 14.47 0.73 -0.28
CA ARG A 231 13.72 1.82 -0.91
C ARG A 231 12.27 1.77 -0.46
N PHE A 232 11.64 2.95 -0.45
CA PHE A 232 10.30 3.12 0.07
C PHE A 232 9.37 3.76 -0.96
N THR A 233 8.07 3.64 -0.77
CA THR A 233 7.10 4.55 -1.38
C THR A 233 6.39 5.34 -0.28
N VAL A 234 5.84 6.50 -0.64
CA VAL A 234 5.07 7.33 0.29
C VAL A 234 3.70 7.57 -0.30
N SER A 235 2.67 7.42 0.52
CA SER A 235 1.30 7.36 0.03
C SER A 235 0.26 7.87 1.02
N THR A 236 -0.97 7.97 0.52
CA THR A 236 -2.14 8.34 1.32
C THR A 236 -3.04 7.17 1.66
N ASP A 237 -2.94 6.06 0.92
CA ASP A 237 -3.86 4.92 0.99
C ASP A 237 -5.34 5.37 1.04
N ASN A 238 -5.71 6.22 0.09
CA ASN A 238 -6.91 7.03 0.21
C ASN A 238 -8.12 6.38 -0.47
N HIS A 239 -9.16 6.13 0.34
CA HIS A 239 -10.44 5.54 -0.05
C HIS A 239 -11.64 6.50 0.10
N TYR A 240 -11.52 7.58 0.87
CA TYR A 240 -12.68 8.37 1.30
C TYR A 240 -12.42 9.88 1.23
N MET A 241 -13.48 10.65 0.94
CA MET A 241 -13.41 12.13 0.91
C MET A 241 -12.89 12.74 2.23
N ILE A 242 -13.17 12.11 3.38
CA ILE A 242 -12.69 12.60 4.68
C ILE A 242 -11.15 12.62 4.75
N HIS A 243 -10.46 11.69 4.09
CA HIS A 243 -9.00 11.63 4.11
C HIS A 243 -8.34 12.75 3.27
N THR A 244 -9.11 13.44 2.42
CA THR A 244 -8.63 14.57 1.60
C THR A 244 -8.74 15.91 2.32
N GLN A 245 -9.31 15.95 3.54
CA GLN A 245 -9.48 17.18 4.31
C GLN A 245 -8.15 17.72 4.88
N SER A 246 -7.15 16.86 5.05
CA SER A 246 -5.82 17.25 5.51
C SER A 246 -4.79 17.10 4.38
N LYS A 247 -4.00 18.16 4.21
CA LYS A 247 -2.91 18.22 3.23
C LYS A 247 -1.96 17.05 3.41
N PHE A 248 -1.55 16.41 2.33
CA PHE A 248 -0.53 15.36 2.40
C PHE A 248 0.85 15.98 2.62
N GLN A 249 1.43 15.73 3.80
CA GLN A 249 2.69 16.33 4.23
C GLN A 249 3.69 15.26 4.70
N PRO A 250 4.27 14.47 3.78
CA PRO A 250 5.21 13.41 4.14
C PRO A 250 6.46 13.92 4.88
N GLY A 251 6.84 15.18 4.66
CA GLY A 251 7.94 15.82 5.37
C GLY A 251 7.75 15.95 6.89
N ILE A 252 6.55 15.70 7.43
CA ILE A 252 6.30 15.72 8.88
C ILE A 252 6.74 14.42 9.56
N TYR A 253 6.64 13.27 8.89
CA TYR A 253 6.81 11.96 9.52
C TYR A 253 7.88 11.07 8.86
N CYS A 254 8.26 11.34 7.61
CA CYS A 254 9.30 10.57 6.92
C CYS A 254 10.73 10.84 7.40
N PRO A 255 11.16 12.08 7.72
CA PRO A 255 12.55 12.36 8.03
C PRO A 255 13.11 11.58 9.23
N GLU A 256 12.33 11.45 10.32
CA GLU A 256 12.76 10.71 11.52
C GLU A 256 12.94 9.21 11.24
N LEU A 257 12.23 8.69 10.22
CA LEU A 257 12.35 7.30 9.76
C LEU A 257 13.53 7.08 8.80
N GLY A 258 14.31 8.12 8.47
CA GLY A 258 15.33 8.03 7.43
C GLY A 258 14.77 7.89 6.01
N VAL A 259 13.47 8.16 5.83
CA VAL A 259 12.81 8.08 4.53
C VAL A 259 12.92 9.44 3.84
N THR A 260 13.58 9.45 2.68
CA THR A 260 13.98 10.68 1.99
C THR A 260 13.52 10.67 0.54
N PRO A 261 13.51 11.83 -0.15
CA PRO A 261 13.24 11.88 -1.58
C PRO A 261 14.13 10.94 -2.41
N GLU A 262 15.39 10.74 -2.01
CA GLU A 262 16.34 9.89 -2.73
C GLU A 262 15.92 8.41 -2.72
N ASN A 263 15.49 7.90 -1.55
CA ASN A 263 15.05 6.50 -1.43
C ASN A 263 13.56 6.27 -1.74
N THR A 264 12.81 7.33 -2.08
CA THR A 264 11.38 7.25 -2.43
C THR A 264 11.05 7.58 -3.89
N ASN A 265 11.85 8.42 -4.56
CA ASN A 265 11.56 8.82 -5.94
C ASN A 265 12.10 7.85 -7.01
N THR A 266 12.87 6.83 -6.61
CA THR A 266 13.46 5.90 -7.60
C THR A 266 12.39 5.15 -8.40
N ILE A 267 11.28 4.76 -7.76
CA ILE A 267 10.15 4.12 -8.44
C ILE A 267 9.58 5.00 -9.56
N VAL A 268 9.54 6.33 -9.37
CA VAL A 268 9.03 7.26 -10.37
C VAL A 268 9.92 7.22 -11.62
N GLN A 269 11.23 7.20 -11.44
CA GLN A 269 12.17 7.09 -12.56
C GLN A 269 12.06 5.74 -13.28
N GLU A 270 11.86 4.66 -12.54
CA GLU A 270 11.67 3.32 -13.11
C GLU A 270 10.38 3.27 -13.93
N LEU A 271 9.28 3.79 -13.40
CA LEU A 271 7.98 3.83 -14.09
C LEU A 271 8.00 4.74 -15.33
N LEU A 272 8.65 5.90 -15.26
CA LEU A 272 8.79 6.80 -16.41
C LEU A 272 9.65 6.20 -17.53
N ARG A 273 10.60 5.31 -17.21
CA ARG A 273 11.43 4.62 -18.22
C ARG A 273 10.72 3.43 -18.87
N ALA A 274 9.72 2.86 -18.21
CA ALA A 274 8.96 1.71 -18.72
C ALA A 274 7.84 2.13 -19.70
N ARG A 275 7.50 3.42 -19.74
CA ARG A 275 6.60 4.03 -20.72
C ARG A 275 7.32 4.38 -22.01
#